data_AF-A0A528AFV9-F1
#
_entry.id   AF-A0A528AFV9-F1
#
_cell.length_a   1.000
_cell.length_b   1.000
_cell.length_c   1.000
_cell.angle_alpha   90.00
_cell.angle_beta   90.00
_cell.angle_gamma   90.00
#
_symmetry.space_group_name_H-M   'P 1'
#
loop_
_entity.id
_entity.type
_entity.pdbx_description
1 polymer ?
#
loop_
_entity_poly.entity_id
_entity_poly.type
_entity_poly.pdbx_seq_one_letter_code
_entity_poly.pdbx_strand_id
1 'polypeptide(L)' 'ASQVLSMILGGGMSSRLFQEVREKRGLCYSVYAFHWGFSDTGIFGVHAATGQSDIAELVPVVIDELQKV' A
#
# COMPACT_ATOMS: atom_id res chain seq x y z
N ALA A 1 2.63 -11.62 -12.23
CA ALA A 1 3.20 -11.46 -10.88
C ALA A 1 2.68 -10.21 -10.17
N SER A 2 2.76 -9.02 -10.79
CA SER A 2 2.36 -7.74 -10.16
C SER A 2 0.91 -7.67 -9.69
N GLN A 3 -0.03 -8.35 -10.36
CA GLN A 3 -1.41 -8.45 -9.91
C GLN A 3 -1.55 -9.14 -8.54
N VAL A 4 -0.88 -10.29 -8.37
CA VAL A 4 -0.90 -11.04 -7.11
C VAL A 4 -0.22 -10.25 -6.00
N LEU A 5 0.90 -9.60 -6.32
CA LEU A 5 1.59 -8.69 -5.40
C LEU A 5 0.68 -7.54 -4.93
N SER A 6 -0.05 -6.90 -5.85
CA SER A 6 -1.01 -5.83 -5.51
C SER A 6 -2.13 -6.34 -4.60
N MET A 7 -2.58 -7.59 -4.78
CA MET A 7 -3.59 -8.19 -3.91
C MET A 7 -3.08 -8.42 -2.48
N ILE A 8 -1.86 -8.96 -2.33
CA ILE A 8 -1.24 -9.22 -1.03
C ILE A 8 -0.99 -7.92 -0.27
N LEU A 9 -0.46 -6.90 -0.95
CA LEU A 9 -0.10 -5.64 -0.33
C LEU A 9 -1.30 -4.76 -0.01
N GLY A 10 -2.27 -4.62 -0.93
CA GLY A 10 -3.33 -3.63 -0.77
C GLY A 10 -4.66 -3.95 -1.49
N GLY A 11 -4.94 -5.23 -1.80
CA GLY A 11 -6.13 -5.61 -2.57
C GLY A 11 -7.42 -5.77 -1.79
N GLY A 12 -7.40 -5.63 -0.46
CA GLY A 12 -8.59 -5.82 0.38
C GLY A 12 -8.31 -5.67 1.87
N MET A 13 -9.31 -5.95 2.70
CA MET A 13 -9.24 -5.74 4.16
C MET A 13 -8.20 -6.64 4.86
N SER A 14 -7.91 -7.81 4.29
CA SER A 14 -6.88 -8.73 4.79
C SER A 14 -5.48 -8.44 4.27
N SER A 15 -5.32 -7.43 3.42
CA SER A 15 -4.02 -7.08 2.85
C SER A 15 -3.12 -6.41 3.90
N ARG A 16 -1.81 -6.52 3.69
CA ARG A 16 -0.80 -6.03 4.65
C ARG A 16 -0.94 -4.54 4.95
N LEU A 17 -1.07 -3.70 3.92
CA LEU A 17 -1.18 -2.26 4.11
C LEU A 17 -2.50 -1.88 4.81
N PHE A 18 -3.60 -2.59 4.52
CA PHE A 18 -4.85 -2.35 5.23
C PHE A 18 -4.71 -2.70 6.72
N GLN A 19 -4.06 -3.81 7.05
CA GLN A 19 -3.85 -4.23 8.43
C GLN A 19 -2.88 -3.30 9.18
N GLU A 20 -1.71 -3.01 8.61
CA GLU A 20 -0.65 -2.26 9.30
C GLU A 20 -0.90 -0.75 9.33
N VAL A 21 -1.45 -0.18 8.26
CA VAL A 21 -1.62 1.28 8.15
C VAL A 21 -2.98 1.72 8.68
N ARG A 22 -4.05 0.99 8.33
CA ARG A 22 -5.42 1.37 8.69
C ARG A 22 -5.90 0.74 10.00
N GLU A 23 -5.85 -0.58 10.15
CA GLU A 23 -6.39 -1.26 11.34
C GLU A 23 -5.53 -1.02 12.59
N LYS A 24 -4.22 -1.23 12.50
CA LYS A 24 -3.33 -1.16 13.68
C LYS A 24 -2.95 0.26 14.10
N ARG A 25 -2.69 1.13 13.12
CA ARG A 25 -2.14 2.47 13.37
C ARG A 25 -3.14 3.61 13.10
N GLY A 26 -4.23 3.35 12.37
CA GLY A 26 -5.22 4.37 12.06
C GLY A 26 -4.70 5.55 11.23
N LEU A 27 -3.57 5.40 10.51
CA LEU A 27 -2.88 6.49 9.83
C LEU A 27 -3.58 6.95 8.56
N CYS A 28 -4.42 6.12 7.95
CA CYS A 28 -5.16 6.49 6.76
C CYS A 28 -6.49 5.75 6.66
N TYR A 29 -7.48 6.40 6.05
CA TYR A 29 -8.75 5.75 5.75
C TYR A 29 -8.69 4.92 4.47
N SER A 30 -8.04 5.44 3.43
CA SER A 30 -7.92 4.79 2.13
C SER A 30 -6.45 4.47 1.86
N VAL A 31 -6.15 3.17 1.75
CA VAL A 31 -4.85 2.67 1.31
C VAL A 31 -5.05 1.42 0.46
N TYR A 32 -4.39 1.37 -0.68
CA TYR A 32 -4.41 0.22 -1.59
C TYR A 32 -3.17 0.19 -2.47
N ALA A 33 -2.86 -0.99 -3.00
CA ALA A 33 -1.80 -1.18 -3.98
C ALA A 33 -2.43 -1.42 -5.35
N PHE A 34 -1.79 -0.90 -6.39
CA PHE A 34 -2.24 -1.04 -7.76
C PHE A 34 -1.09 -1.40 -8.68
N HIS A 35 -1.45 -1.98 -9.82
CA HIS A 35 -0.51 -2.23 -10.90
C HIS A 35 -1.18 -1.88 -12.23
N TRP A 36 -0.41 -1.36 -13.16
CA TRP A 36 -0.80 -1.14 -14.54
C TRP A 36 0.26 -1.75 -15.45
N GLY A 37 -0.16 -2.69 -16.30
CA GLY A 37 0.69 -3.28 -17.32
C GLY A 37 0.55 -2.53 -18.64
N PHE A 38 1.67 -2.28 -19.30
CA PHE A 38 1.78 -1.81 -20.67
C PHE A 38 2.44 -2.90 -21.52
N SER A 39 2.46 -2.73 -22.85
CA SER A 39 3.02 -3.71 -23.79
C SER A 39 4.49 -4.06 -23.52
N ASP A 40 5.25 -3.11 -23.01
CA ASP A 40 6.71 -3.11 -22.87
C ASP A 40 7.18 -2.76 -21.45
N THR A 41 6.29 -2.26 -20.60
CA THR A 41 6.62 -1.79 -19.25
C THR A 41 5.42 -1.92 -18.31
N GLY A 42 5.55 -1.49 -17.05
CA GLY A 42 4.48 -1.48 -16.08
C GLY A 42 4.74 -0.49 -14.96
N ILE A 43 3.67 -0.08 -14.30
CA ILE A 43 3.72 0.70 -13.08
C ILE A 43 3.16 -0.16 -11.95
N PHE A 44 3.87 -0.18 -10.83
CA PHE A 44 3.36 -0.69 -9.57
C PHE A 44 3.44 0.45 -8.56
N GLY A 45 2.39 0.63 -7.77
CA GLY A 45 2.33 1.73 -6.83
C GLY A 45 1.39 1.47 -5.67
N VAL A 46 1.54 2.28 -4.64
CA VAL A 46 0.67 2.33 -3.48
C VAL A 46 0.03 3.71 -3.45
N HIS A 47 -1.28 3.74 -3.23
CA HIS A 47 -2.02 4.97 -2.99
C HIS A 47 -2.47 4.99 -1.53
N ALA A 48 -2.26 6.12 -0.86
CA ALA A 48 -2.73 6.35 0.50
C ALA A 48 -3.24 7.78 0.64
N ALA A 49 -4.40 7.95 1.28
CA ALA A 49 -4.98 9.24 1.61
C ALA A 49 -4.95 9.45 3.12
N THR A 50 -4.14 10.40 3.58
CA THR A 50 -3.87 10.66 5.00
C THR A 50 -3.79 12.16 5.30
N GLY A 51 -3.87 12.52 6.58
CA GLY A 51 -3.66 13.88 7.07
C GLY A 51 -2.18 14.27 7.01
N GLN A 52 -1.91 15.57 6.90
CA GLN A 52 -0.52 16.07 6.76
C GLN A 52 0.36 15.75 7.98
N SER A 53 -0.24 15.69 9.17
CA SER A 53 0.45 15.30 10.42
C SER A 53 0.99 13.88 10.39
N ASP A 54 0.33 12.99 9.67
CA ASP A 54 0.54 11.54 9.77
C ASP A 54 1.46 11.02 8.65
N ILE A 55 1.76 11.86 7.65
CA ILE A 55 2.64 11.52 6.52
C ILE A 55 4.02 11.04 7.00
N ALA A 56 4.56 11.69 8.04
CA ALA A 56 5.89 11.36 8.56
C ALA A 56 5.97 9.94 9.15
N GLU A 57 4.85 9.40 9.65
CA GLU A 57 4.75 8.03 10.15
C GLU A 57 4.29 7.06 9.06
N LEU A 58 3.40 7.48 8.16
CA LEU A 58 2.85 6.63 7.11
C LEU A 58 3.90 6.18 6.10
N VAL A 59 4.76 7.09 5.62
CA VAL A 59 5.78 6.79 4.62
C VAL A 59 6.72 5.65 5.04
N PRO A 60 7.38 5.70 6.21
CA PRO A 60 8.29 4.62 6.62
C PRO A 60 7.58 3.28 6.79
N VAL A 61 6.33 3.30 7.28
CA VAL A 61 5.51 2.10 7.43
C VAL A 61 5.20 1.43 6.10
N VAL A 62 4.81 2.22 5.09
CA VAL A 62 4.54 1.69 3.74
C VAL A 62 5.81 1.10 3.13
N ILE A 63 6.95 1.77 3.30
CA ILE A 63 8.25 1.28 2.79
C ILE A 63 8.66 -0.03 3.49
N ASP A 64 8.51 -0.11 4.80
CA ASP A 64 8.83 -1.32 5.58
C ASP A 64 7.97 -2.51 5.14
N GLU A 65 6.66 -2.31 4.90
CA GLU A 65 5.80 -3.37 4.38
C GLU A 65 6.15 -3.78 2.94
N LEU A 66 6.63 -2.85 2.11
CA LEU A 66 7.11 -3.16 0.76
C LEU A 66 8.41 -3.97 0.78
N GLN A 67 9.30 -3.76 1.76
CA GLN A 67 10.57 -4.48 1.88
C GLN A 67 10.43 -5.90 2.43
N LYS A 68 9.31 -6.21 3.10
CA LYS A 68 9.03 -7.54 3.68
C LYS A 68 8.49 -8.55 2.66
N VAL A 69 8.24 -8.14 1.42
CA VAL A 69 7.65 -8.95 0.35
C VAL A 69 8.69 -9.13 -0.76
#